data_AF-A0A533W5A7-F1
#
_entry.id   AF-A0A533W5A7-F1
#
_cell.length_a   1.000
_cell.length_b   1.000
_cell.length_c   1.000
_cell.angle_alpha   90.00
_cell.angle_beta   90.00
_cell.angle_gamma   90.00
#
_symmetry.space_group_name_H-M   'P 1'
#
loop_
_entity.id
_entity.type
_entity.pdbx_description
1 polymer ?
#
loop_
_entity_poly.entity_id
_entity_poly.type
_entity_poly.pdbx_seq_one_letter_code
_entity_poly.pdbx_strand_id
1 'polypeptide(L)'
;DLVAAAVISVFAITVYFFAEKVAKSPLGRTMRAVRDNEDASRALGKDDASVRRKVLVVASAMAGMAGALVTFYYGSVGADTWTRFAWTFWPWLIVIIGGAANNAGIALGALFFTALFKGLAQIQVLLPPSVLSDPNYIVDIAFATLIVIVLLVRPEGILRERPTLTLPRRKLVMIARSSSTQLPPAEGDSSTREGGGKLGRLKSLLGRILKRRGSADSAR
;
A
#
# COMPACT_ATOMS: atom_id res chain seq x y z
N ASP A 1 -28.64 6.41 13.27
CA ASP A 1 -28.33 6.07 14.67
C ASP A 1 -26.93 6.45 15.11
N LEU A 2 -26.81 7.32 16.12
CA LEU A 2 -25.51 7.73 16.70
C LEU A 2 -24.77 6.56 17.37
N VAL A 3 -25.52 5.64 17.98
CA VAL A 3 -24.95 4.46 18.66
C VAL A 3 -24.28 3.52 17.66
N ALA A 4 -24.95 3.20 16.56
CA ALA A 4 -24.38 2.35 15.50
C ALA A 4 -23.12 3.00 14.90
N ALA A 5 -23.17 4.31 14.63
CA ALA A 5 -22.01 5.05 14.14
C ALA A 5 -20.82 5.02 15.13
N ALA A 6 -21.07 5.16 16.43
CA ALA A 6 -20.05 5.07 17.46
C ALA A 6 -19.43 3.67 17.52
N VAL A 7 -20.24 2.61 17.52
CA VAL A 7 -19.78 1.21 17.55
C VAL A 7 -18.92 0.90 16.33
N ILE A 8 -19.37 1.26 15.12
CA ILE A 8 -18.64 1.05 13.87
C ILE A 8 -17.32 1.82 13.89
N SER A 9 -17.31 3.06 14.38
CA SER A 9 -16.11 3.89 14.45
C SER A 9 -15.07 3.32 15.41
N VAL A 10 -15.49 2.90 16.61
CA VAL A 10 -14.60 2.26 17.59
C VAL A 10 -14.01 0.96 17.03
N PHE A 11 -14.83 0.15 16.37
CA PHE A 11 -14.38 -1.07 15.72
C PHE A 11 -13.35 -0.77 14.61
N ALA A 12 -13.64 0.17 13.71
CA ALA A 12 -12.74 0.56 12.63
C ALA A 12 -11.38 1.06 13.16
N ILE A 13 -11.39 1.90 14.21
CA ILE A 13 -10.18 2.40 14.85
C ILE A 13 -9.38 1.23 15.47
N THR A 14 -10.05 0.32 16.16
CA THR A 14 -9.43 -0.86 16.77
C THR A 14 -8.75 -1.74 15.72
N VAL A 15 -9.44 -2.03 14.62
CA VAL A 15 -8.91 -2.82 13.49
C VAL A 15 -7.73 -2.10 12.83
N TYR A 16 -7.79 -0.78 12.65
CA TYR A 16 -6.70 0.01 12.10
C TYR A 16 -5.43 -0.10 12.97
N PHE A 17 -5.54 0.12 14.28
CA PHE A 17 -4.41 0.00 15.20
C PHE A 17 -3.87 -1.43 15.27
N PHE A 18 -4.75 -2.43 15.25
CA PHE A 18 -4.36 -3.83 15.20
C PHE A 18 -3.57 -4.14 13.93
N ALA A 19 -4.06 -3.72 12.76
CA ALA A 19 -3.37 -3.89 11.48
C ALA A 19 -2.01 -3.17 11.47
N GLU A 20 -1.91 -1.98 12.06
CA GLU A 20 -0.65 -1.25 12.15
C GLU A 20 0.36 -1.93 13.08
N LYS A 21 -0.09 -2.47 14.23
CA LYS A 21 0.75 -3.30 15.11
C LYS A 21 1.24 -4.56 14.40
N VAL A 22 0.37 -5.27 13.70
CA VAL A 22 0.74 -6.47 12.94
C VAL A 22 1.76 -6.13 11.85
N ALA A 23 1.57 -5.03 11.12
CA ALA A 23 2.50 -4.58 10.08
C ALA A 23 3.88 -4.21 10.63
N LYS A 24 3.95 -3.60 11.82
CA LYS A 24 5.22 -3.24 12.49
C LYS A 24 5.89 -4.42 13.23
N SER A 25 5.15 -5.51 13.46
CA SER A 25 5.64 -6.68 14.18
C SER A 25 6.70 -7.49 13.40
N PRO A 26 7.41 -8.44 14.04
CA PRO A 26 8.30 -9.38 13.34
C PRO A 26 7.60 -10.17 12.22
N LEU A 27 6.30 -10.44 12.37
CA LEU A 27 5.49 -11.13 11.38
C LEU A 27 5.35 -10.26 10.12
N GLY A 28 4.97 -8.98 10.26
CA GLY A 28 4.84 -8.05 9.13
C GLY A 28 6.15 -7.84 8.37
N ARG A 29 7.28 -7.74 9.08
CA ARG A 29 8.61 -7.68 8.44
C ARG A 29 8.94 -8.93 7.63
N THR A 30 8.51 -10.09 8.12
CA THR A 30 8.72 -11.35 7.40
C THR A 30 7.80 -11.45 6.18
N MET A 31 6.54 -11.03 6.28
CA MET A 31 5.63 -10.97 5.13
C MET A 31 6.19 -10.13 3.98
N ARG A 32 6.80 -8.97 4.28
CA ARG A 32 7.46 -8.12 3.28
C ARG A 32 8.64 -8.82 2.62
N ALA A 33 9.49 -9.50 3.40
CA ALA A 33 10.62 -10.24 2.86
C ALA A 33 10.16 -11.38 1.91
N VAL A 34 9.13 -12.13 2.29
CA VAL A 34 8.53 -13.18 1.45
C VAL A 34 7.92 -12.60 0.16
N ARG A 35 7.28 -11.43 0.24
CA ARG A 35 6.69 -10.74 -0.93
C ARG A 35 7.75 -10.26 -1.93
N ASP A 36 8.89 -9.78 -1.43
CA ASP A 36 9.93 -9.19 -2.28
C ASP A 36 10.77 -10.28 -2.97
N ASN A 37 11.17 -11.34 -2.26
CA ASN A 37 11.84 -12.50 -2.85
C ASN A 37 11.69 -13.76 -1.97
N GLU A 38 10.89 -14.72 -2.44
CA GLU A 38 10.62 -15.98 -1.72
C GLU A 38 11.87 -16.87 -1.62
N ASP A 39 12.66 -16.99 -2.69
CA ASP A 39 13.88 -17.81 -2.70
C ASP A 39 14.93 -17.28 -1.70
N ALA A 40 15.07 -15.96 -1.62
CA ALA A 40 15.96 -15.32 -0.66
C ALA A 40 15.48 -15.49 0.80
N SER A 41 14.16 -15.48 1.02
CA SER A 41 13.56 -15.76 2.34
C SER A 41 13.86 -17.19 2.79
N ARG A 42 13.73 -18.17 1.88
CA ARG A 42 14.02 -19.59 2.15
C ARG A 42 15.50 -19.84 2.41
N ALA A 43 16.39 -19.19 1.68
CA ALA A 43 17.84 -19.29 1.90
C ALA A 43 18.25 -18.80 3.31
N LEU A 44 17.48 -17.89 3.91
CA LEU A 44 17.65 -17.41 5.28
C LEU A 44 16.97 -18.31 6.33
N GLY A 45 16.47 -19.48 5.94
CA GLY A 45 15.86 -20.47 6.83
C GLY A 45 14.44 -20.12 7.28
N LYS A 46 13.74 -19.22 6.58
CA LYS A 46 12.34 -18.90 6.91
C LYS A 46 11.38 -19.85 6.22
N ASP A 47 10.37 -20.31 6.97
CA ASP A 47 9.25 -21.08 6.45
C ASP A 47 8.15 -20.15 5.92
N ASP A 48 8.11 -19.97 4.60
CA ASP A 48 7.12 -19.13 3.94
C ASP A 48 5.69 -19.67 4.09
N ALA A 49 5.51 -20.99 4.20
CA ALA A 49 4.21 -21.62 4.39
C ALA A 49 3.64 -21.30 5.78
N SER A 50 4.47 -21.33 6.83
CA SER A 50 4.08 -20.87 8.17
C SER A 50 3.65 -19.40 8.18
N VAL A 51 4.36 -18.54 7.44
CA VAL A 51 4.01 -17.12 7.31
C VAL A 51 2.66 -16.96 6.62
N ARG A 52 2.43 -17.62 5.48
CA ARG A 52 1.16 -17.58 4.74
C ARG A 52 -0.02 -18.07 5.60
N ARG A 53 0.15 -19.18 6.33
CA ARG A 53 -0.88 -19.70 7.26
C ARG A 53 -1.27 -18.67 8.32
N LYS A 54 -0.28 -18.03 8.96
CA LYS A 54 -0.53 -17.00 9.98
C LYS A 54 -1.24 -15.78 9.39
N VAL A 55 -0.84 -15.32 8.21
CA VAL A 55 -1.49 -14.22 7.50
C VAL A 55 -2.95 -14.55 7.23
N LEU A 56 -3.22 -15.75 6.71
CA LEU A 56 -4.56 -16.20 6.37
C LEU A 56 -5.47 -16.22 7.59
N VAL A 57 -5.02 -16.77 8.72
CA VAL A 57 -5.81 -16.79 9.97
C VAL A 57 -6.16 -15.38 10.43
N VAL A 58 -5.20 -14.46 10.41
CA VAL A 58 -5.41 -13.06 10.83
C VAL A 58 -6.39 -12.35 9.88
N ALA A 59 -6.22 -12.53 8.56
CA ALA A 59 -7.09 -11.93 7.55
C ALA A 59 -8.53 -12.46 7.66
N SER A 60 -8.70 -13.78 7.81
CA SER A 60 -10.02 -14.41 7.97
C SER A 60 -10.73 -13.96 9.23
N ALA A 61 -10.01 -13.79 10.35
CA ALA A 61 -10.58 -13.25 11.58
C ALA A 61 -11.10 -11.81 11.37
N MET A 62 -10.32 -10.96 10.69
CA MET A 62 -10.73 -9.59 10.37
C MET A 62 -11.92 -9.55 9.42
N ALA A 63 -11.93 -10.40 8.38
CA ALA A 63 -13.04 -10.50 7.43
C ALA A 63 -14.34 -10.98 8.09
N GLY A 64 -14.26 -11.97 8.99
CA GLY A 64 -15.41 -12.46 9.75
C GLY A 64 -16.03 -11.39 10.65
N MET A 65 -15.19 -10.61 11.36
CA MET A 65 -15.69 -9.50 12.18
C MET A 65 -16.31 -8.39 11.32
N ALA A 66 -15.74 -8.09 10.15
CA ALA A 66 -16.33 -7.12 9.21
C ALA A 66 -17.71 -7.56 8.71
N GLY A 67 -17.87 -8.85 8.37
CA GLY A 67 -19.16 -9.41 7.96
C GLY A 67 -20.22 -9.36 9.08
N ALA A 68 -19.84 -9.67 10.32
CA ALA A 68 -20.74 -9.56 11.46
C ALA A 68 -21.23 -8.11 11.68
N LEU A 69 -20.33 -7.13 11.51
CA LEU A 69 -20.67 -5.71 11.64
C LEU A 69 -21.63 -5.22 10.54
N VAL A 70 -21.45 -5.71 9.31
CA VAL A 70 -22.35 -5.45 8.18
C VAL A 70 -23.75 -5.95 8.47
N THR A 71 -23.88 -7.20 8.91
CA THR A 71 -25.18 -7.78 9.25
C THR A 71 -25.86 -7.03 10.40
N PHE A 72 -25.07 -6.61 11.41
CA PHE A 72 -25.56 -5.77 12.50
C PHE A 72 -26.07 -4.41 12.02
N TYR A 73 -25.42 -3.81 11.01
CA TYR A 73 -25.84 -2.53 10.43
C TYR A 73 -27.13 -2.64 9.62
N TYR A 74 -27.26 -3.65 8.77
CA TYR A 74 -28.44 -3.84 7.93
C TYR A 74 -29.64 -4.44 8.66
N GLY A 75 -29.42 -5.12 9.79
CA GLY A 75 -30.47 -5.75 10.61
C GLY A 75 -31.16 -6.96 9.95
N SER A 76 -30.86 -7.24 8.68
CA SER A 76 -31.38 -8.37 7.92
C SER A 76 -30.36 -8.78 6.86
N VAL A 77 -30.47 -10.02 6.38
CA VAL A 77 -29.58 -10.57 5.34
C VAL A 77 -30.44 -11.04 4.17
N GLY A 78 -30.43 -10.27 3.08
CA GLY A 78 -31.06 -10.64 1.81
C GLY A 78 -30.02 -11.17 0.82
N ALA A 79 -30.31 -12.27 0.13
CA ALA A 79 -29.40 -12.88 -0.84
C ALA A 79 -29.13 -11.98 -2.07
N ASP A 80 -30.09 -11.11 -2.38
CA ASP A 80 -30.05 -10.09 -3.42
C ASP A 80 -29.05 -8.96 -3.12
N THR A 81 -28.75 -8.70 -1.84
CA THR A 81 -27.85 -7.62 -1.43
C THR A 81 -26.35 -8.00 -1.54
N TRP A 82 -26.04 -9.29 -1.68
CA TRP A 82 -24.66 -9.79 -1.76
C TRP A 82 -24.15 -9.86 -3.20
N THR A 83 -24.10 -8.71 -3.87
CA THR A 83 -23.57 -8.63 -5.24
C THR A 83 -22.04 -8.70 -5.25
N ARG A 84 -21.47 -9.33 -6.29
CA ARG A 84 -20.01 -9.40 -6.47
C ARG A 84 -19.37 -8.00 -6.57
N PHE A 85 -20.09 -7.06 -7.17
CA PHE A 85 -19.67 -5.66 -7.34
C PHE A 85 -19.40 -4.98 -5.99
N ALA A 86 -20.38 -5.01 -5.08
CA ALA A 86 -20.25 -4.34 -3.79
C ALA A 86 -19.21 -4.99 -2.87
N TRP A 87 -19.13 -6.32 -2.86
CA TRP A 87 -18.35 -7.05 -1.85
C TRP A 87 -16.94 -7.45 -2.28
N THR A 88 -16.66 -7.50 -3.59
CA THR A 88 -15.31 -7.78 -4.11
C THR A 88 -14.68 -6.54 -4.71
N PHE A 89 -15.38 -5.84 -5.62
CA PHE A 89 -14.77 -4.75 -6.38
C PHE A 89 -14.60 -3.47 -5.57
N TRP A 90 -15.55 -3.09 -4.70
CA TRP A 90 -15.40 -1.88 -3.89
C TRP A 90 -14.23 -1.95 -2.90
N PRO A 91 -14.02 -3.04 -2.12
CA PRO A 91 -12.84 -3.17 -1.27
C PRO A 91 -11.54 -3.13 -2.07
N TRP A 92 -11.49 -3.79 -3.23
CA TRP A 92 -10.33 -3.74 -4.13
C TRP A 92 -10.04 -2.32 -4.61
N LEU A 93 -11.05 -1.55 -5.00
CA LEU A 93 -10.90 -0.16 -5.41
C LEU A 93 -10.35 0.70 -4.26
N ILE A 94 -10.87 0.53 -3.04
CA ILE A 94 -10.37 1.23 -1.85
C ILE A 94 -8.88 0.95 -1.64
N VAL A 95 -8.46 -0.32 -1.77
CA VAL A 95 -7.06 -0.73 -1.63
C VAL A 95 -6.18 -0.19 -2.75
N ILE A 96 -6.66 -0.19 -3.99
CA ILE A 96 -5.93 0.34 -5.16
C ILE A 96 -5.73 1.86 -5.02
N ILE A 97 -6.79 2.60 -4.70
CA ILE A 97 -6.74 4.05 -4.45
C ILE A 97 -5.77 4.34 -3.30
N GLY A 98 -5.91 3.61 -2.19
CA GLY A 98 -5.09 3.84 -1.00
C GLY A 98 -3.62 3.42 -1.13
N GLY A 99 -3.35 2.39 -1.92
CA GLY A 99 -2.05 1.73 -2.05
C GLY A 99 -1.95 0.46 -1.20
N ALA A 100 -1.62 -0.66 -1.86
CA ALA A 100 -1.73 -2.02 -1.31
C ALA A 100 -0.86 -2.35 -0.08
N ALA A 101 0.06 -1.47 0.33
CA ALA A 101 1.02 -1.75 1.40
C ALA A 101 1.16 -0.62 2.44
N ASN A 102 0.17 0.28 2.51
CA ASN A 102 0.14 1.35 3.49
C ASN A 102 -1.24 1.50 4.12
N ASN A 103 -1.37 1.11 5.40
CA ASN A 103 -2.64 1.17 6.14
C ASN A 103 -3.23 2.60 6.16
N ALA A 104 -2.38 3.63 6.29
CA ALA A 104 -2.84 5.02 6.28
C ALA A 104 -3.35 5.44 4.88
N GLY A 105 -2.71 4.93 3.82
CA GLY A 105 -3.16 5.11 2.45
C GLY A 105 -4.52 4.47 2.23
N ILE A 106 -4.71 3.22 2.68
CA ILE A 106 -6.00 2.51 2.61
C ILE A 106 -7.10 3.26 3.37
N ALA A 107 -6.82 3.80 4.55
CA ALA A 107 -7.78 4.61 5.31
C ALA A 107 -8.20 5.88 4.55
N LEU A 108 -7.24 6.59 3.95
CA LEU A 108 -7.54 7.74 3.08
C LEU A 108 -8.31 7.33 1.83
N GLY A 109 -7.96 6.19 1.22
CA GLY A 109 -8.68 5.62 0.08
C GLY A 109 -10.14 5.28 0.42
N ALA A 110 -10.40 4.75 1.61
CA ALA A 110 -11.75 4.46 2.09
C ALA A 110 -12.57 5.73 2.31
N LEU A 111 -11.96 6.78 2.88
CA LEU A 111 -12.61 8.08 3.05
C LEU A 111 -12.92 8.73 1.71
N PHE A 112 -11.96 8.72 0.76
CA PHE A 112 -12.16 9.24 -0.58
C PHE A 112 -13.25 8.48 -1.32
N PHE A 113 -13.21 7.15 -1.31
CA PHE A 113 -14.23 6.30 -1.93
C PHE A 113 -15.62 6.60 -1.35
N THR A 114 -15.73 6.73 -0.02
CA THR A 114 -17.00 7.03 0.65
C THR A 114 -17.52 8.42 0.26
N ALA A 115 -16.65 9.42 0.21
CA ALA A 115 -17.02 10.78 -0.20
C ALA A 115 -17.49 10.81 -1.67
N LEU A 116 -16.76 10.11 -2.55
CA LEU A 116 -17.10 10.01 -3.96
C LEU A 116 -18.43 9.26 -4.16
N PHE A 117 -18.62 8.12 -3.49
CA PHE A 117 -19.85 7.34 -3.52
C PHE A 117 -21.06 8.18 -3.11
N LYS A 118 -20.97 8.88 -1.96
CA LYS A 118 -22.04 9.76 -1.49
C LYS A 118 -22.31 10.92 -2.44
N GLY A 119 -21.26 11.52 -3.01
CA GLY A 119 -21.40 12.60 -4.00
C GLY A 119 -22.09 12.13 -5.28
N LEU A 120 -21.70 10.98 -5.83
CA LEU A 120 -22.35 10.35 -6.97
C LEU A 120 -23.82 10.03 -6.69
N ALA A 121 -24.11 9.43 -5.54
CA ALA A 121 -25.47 9.11 -5.13
C ALA A 121 -26.35 10.38 -5.02
N GLN A 122 -25.80 11.48 -4.50
CA GLN A 122 -26.52 12.75 -4.41
C GLN A 122 -26.80 13.38 -5.78
N ILE A 123 -25.88 13.25 -6.73
CA ILE A 123 -26.08 13.70 -8.11
C ILE A 123 -27.18 12.89 -8.79
N GLN A 124 -27.23 11.57 -8.57
CA GLN A 124 -28.24 10.70 -9.17
C GLN A 124 -29.68 11.06 -8.77
N VAL A 125 -29.88 11.53 -7.53
CA VAL A 125 -31.19 11.99 -7.05
C VAL A 125 -31.68 13.24 -7.81
N LEU A 126 -30.77 14.01 -8.42
CA LEU A 126 -31.08 15.19 -9.21
C LEU A 126 -31.37 14.87 -10.69
N LEU A 127 -31.17 13.63 -11.14
CA LEU A 127 -31.38 13.22 -12.54
C LEU A 127 -32.84 12.79 -12.80
N PRO A 128 -33.36 12.98 -14.03
CA PRO A 128 -34.73 12.58 -14.38
C PRO A 128 -34.98 11.06 -14.21
N PRO A 129 -36.17 10.64 -13.74
CA PRO A 129 -36.54 9.24 -13.57
C PRO A 129 -36.42 8.37 -14.84
N SER A 130 -36.44 8.99 -16.02
CA SER A 130 -36.37 8.31 -17.32
C SER A 130 -35.02 7.65 -17.61
N VAL A 131 -33.97 7.96 -16.86
CA VAL A 131 -32.62 7.37 -17.00
C VAL A 131 -32.32 6.35 -15.89
N LEU A 132 -33.22 6.23 -14.90
CA LEU A 132 -33.06 5.45 -13.67
C LEU A 132 -33.71 4.06 -13.79
N SER A 133 -33.46 3.32 -14.88
CA SER A 133 -33.99 1.96 -15.03
C SER A 133 -33.48 1.00 -13.94
N ASP A 134 -32.34 1.33 -13.32
CA ASP A 134 -31.83 0.71 -12.09
C ASP A 134 -30.75 1.61 -11.45
N PRO A 135 -30.89 2.07 -10.19
CA PRO A 135 -30.01 3.09 -9.59
C PRO A 135 -28.53 2.71 -9.51
N ASN A 136 -28.23 1.41 -9.43
CA ASN A 136 -26.89 0.91 -9.09
C ASN A 136 -25.95 0.80 -10.29
N TYR A 137 -26.44 0.56 -11.51
CA TYR A 137 -25.54 0.31 -12.66
C TYR A 137 -24.71 1.54 -13.06
N ILE A 138 -25.27 2.73 -12.96
CA ILE A 138 -24.53 3.98 -13.28
C ILE A 138 -23.38 4.16 -12.29
N VAL A 139 -23.62 3.90 -11.00
CA VAL A 139 -22.60 3.96 -9.94
C VAL A 139 -21.51 2.92 -10.21
N ASP A 140 -21.92 1.68 -10.52
CA ASP A 140 -21.01 0.57 -10.76
C ASP A 140 -20.14 0.78 -12.00
N ILE A 141 -20.70 1.26 -13.12
CA ILE A 141 -19.94 1.59 -14.33
C ILE A 141 -18.98 2.76 -14.07
N ALA A 142 -19.41 3.79 -13.34
CA ALA A 142 -18.56 4.90 -12.96
C ALA A 142 -17.37 4.43 -12.11
N PHE A 143 -17.59 3.55 -11.13
CA PHE A 143 -16.52 2.98 -10.32
C PHE A 143 -15.64 2.01 -11.09
N ALA A 144 -16.18 1.18 -11.99
CA ALA A 144 -15.39 0.32 -12.85
C ALA A 144 -14.44 1.15 -13.74
N THR A 145 -14.97 2.22 -14.33
CA THR A 145 -14.17 3.18 -15.12
C THR A 145 -13.12 3.86 -14.25
N LEU A 146 -13.48 4.26 -13.03
CA LEU A 146 -12.56 4.86 -12.07
C LEU A 146 -11.42 3.89 -11.70
N ILE A 147 -11.70 2.61 -11.46
CA ILE A 147 -10.67 1.57 -11.22
C ILE A 147 -9.66 1.58 -12.36
N VAL A 148 -10.15 1.51 -13.61
CA VAL A 148 -9.29 1.49 -14.81
C VAL A 148 -8.43 2.75 -14.90
N ILE A 149 -9.03 3.93 -14.69
CA ILE A 149 -8.30 5.21 -14.71
C ILE A 149 -7.23 5.25 -13.62
N VAL A 150 -7.54 4.84 -12.39
CA VAL A 150 -6.59 4.87 -11.27
C VAL A 150 -5.42 3.90 -11.54
N LEU A 151 -5.72 2.71 -12.07
CA LEU A 151 -4.69 1.75 -12.46
C LEU A 151 -3.79 2.29 -13.59
N LEU A 152 -4.34 3.05 -14.54
CA LEU A 152 -3.58 3.67 -15.62
C LEU A 152 -2.70 4.82 -15.14
N VAL A 153 -3.19 5.66 -14.22
CA VAL A 153 -2.51 6.90 -13.83
C VAL A 153 -1.49 6.66 -12.72
N ARG A 154 -1.78 5.81 -11.72
CA ARG A 154 -0.90 5.55 -10.57
C ARG A 154 -1.11 4.15 -9.95
N PRO A 155 -0.45 3.09 -10.48
CA PRO A 155 -0.57 1.73 -9.95
C PRO A 155 0.01 1.54 -8.54
N GLU A 156 0.78 2.52 -8.04
CA GLU A 156 1.39 2.49 -6.69
C GLU A 156 0.47 3.03 -5.57
N GLY A 157 -0.71 3.57 -5.91
CA GLY A 157 -1.65 4.19 -4.97
C GLY A 157 -1.24 5.58 -4.47
N ILE A 158 -2.09 6.23 -3.66
CA ILE A 158 -1.88 7.60 -3.13
C ILE A 158 -0.67 7.67 -2.19
N LEU A 159 -0.44 6.65 -1.36
CA LEU A 159 0.54 6.68 -0.28
C LEU A 159 1.53 5.50 -0.37
N ARG A 160 2.62 5.70 -1.11
CA ARG A 160 3.67 4.69 -1.38
C ARG A 160 4.25 4.07 -0.10
N GLU A 161 4.46 2.75 -0.11
CA GLU A 161 5.01 1.98 1.01
C GLU A 161 6.37 2.54 1.46
N ARG A 162 6.51 2.88 2.75
CA ARG A 162 7.79 3.30 3.32
C ARG A 162 8.66 2.07 3.57
N PRO A 163 9.92 2.02 3.08
CA PRO A 163 10.84 0.94 3.40
C PRO A 163 11.07 0.88 4.91
N THR A 164 10.74 -0.25 5.55
CA THR A 164 11.10 -0.48 6.95
C THR A 164 12.59 -0.75 7.05
N LEU A 165 13.36 0.28 7.41
CA LEU A 165 14.77 0.15 7.71
C LEU A 165 14.93 -0.64 9.01
N THR A 166 15.50 -1.85 8.92
CA THR A 166 15.81 -2.72 10.07
C THR A 166 16.92 -2.16 10.96
N LEU A 167 17.72 -1.23 10.45
CA LEU A 167 18.78 -0.55 11.17
C LEU A 167 18.42 0.92 11.39
N PRO A 168 18.60 1.46 12.62
CA PRO A 168 18.52 2.90 12.86
C PRO A 168 19.44 3.64 11.89
N ARG A 169 19.00 4.78 11.34
CA ARG A 169 19.81 5.57 10.38
C ARG A 169 21.24 5.82 10.87
N ARG A 170 21.43 6.00 12.18
CA ARG A 170 22.75 6.18 12.81
C ARG A 170 23.68 4.96 12.63
N LYS A 171 23.15 3.74 12.74
CA LYS A 171 23.92 2.50 12.48
C LYS A 171 24.22 2.31 11.00
N LEU A 172 23.30 2.68 10.11
CA LEU A 172 23.55 2.66 8.67
C LEU A 172 24.67 3.62 8.27
N VAL A 173 24.66 4.84 8.81
CA VAL A 173 25.74 5.82 8.59
C VAL A 173 27.07 5.33 9.14
N MET A 174 27.07 4.66 10.29
CA MET A 174 28.28 4.04 10.86
C MET A 174 28.83 2.91 9.97
N ILE A 175 27.99 1.98 9.51
CA ILE A 175 28.40 0.87 8.63
C ILE A 175 28.89 1.41 7.28
N ALA A 176 28.22 2.42 6.71
CA ALA A 176 28.67 3.06 5.47
C ALA A 176 30.02 3.76 5.64
N ARG A 177 30.25 4.45 6.78
CA ARG A 177 31.56 5.05 7.11
C ARG A 177 32.64 4.00 7.33
N SER A 178 32.38 2.94 8.09
CA SER A 178 33.37 1.87 8.32
C SER A 178 33.69 1.11 7.04
N SER A 179 32.71 0.94 6.14
CA SER A 179 32.92 0.32 4.82
C SER A 179 33.74 1.24 3.88
N SER A 180 33.60 2.57 4.00
CA SER A 180 34.44 3.51 3.25
C SER A 180 35.89 3.56 3.73
N THR A 181 36.16 3.19 4.98
CA THR A 181 37.52 3.09 5.57
C THR A 181 38.20 1.75 5.24
N GLN A 182 37.42 0.72 4.91
CA GLN A 182 37.93 -0.62 4.54
C GLN A 182 38.14 -0.82 3.04
N LEU A 183 37.78 0.15 2.20
CA LEU A 183 38.25 0.11 0.82
C LEU A 183 39.77 0.25 0.86
N PRO A 184 40.54 -0.75 0.41
CA PRO A 184 41.98 -0.61 0.32
C PRO A 184 42.27 0.69 -0.46
N PRO A 185 43.29 1.47 -0.05
CA PRO A 185 43.75 2.58 -0.88
C PRO A 185 43.93 2.00 -2.27
N ALA A 186 43.35 2.63 -3.30
CA ALA A 186 43.40 2.15 -4.68
C ALA A 186 44.86 1.81 -5.00
N GLU A 187 45.19 0.53 -4.82
CA GLU A 187 46.54 0.03 -5.00
C GLU A 187 46.76 0.19 -6.49
N GLY A 188 47.84 0.88 -6.82
CA GLY A 188 48.15 1.27 -8.17
C GLY A 188 48.19 0.03 -9.06
N ASP A 189 47.06 -0.25 -9.70
CA ASP A 189 47.00 -1.14 -10.83
C ASP A 189 47.76 -0.47 -11.97
N SER A 190 49.04 -0.81 -12.02
CA SER A 190 49.97 -0.48 -13.10
C SER A 190 49.67 -1.25 -14.39
N SER A 191 48.57 -2.01 -14.48
CA SER A 191 48.17 -2.75 -15.68
C SER A 191 47.05 -2.11 -16.52
N THR A 192 46.42 -1.01 -16.09
CA THR A 192 45.35 -0.38 -16.90
C THR A 192 45.71 1.04 -17.38
N ARG A 193 46.77 1.15 -18.20
CA ARG A 193 47.19 2.40 -18.88
C ARG A 193 46.25 2.87 -20.02
N GLU A 194 45.11 2.22 -20.26
CA GLU A 194 44.16 2.63 -21.33
C GLU A 194 42.77 3.12 -20.85
N GLY A 195 42.46 3.10 -19.54
CA GLY A 195 41.08 3.27 -19.05
C GLY A 195 40.64 4.68 -18.61
N GLY A 196 41.52 5.69 -18.67
CA GLY A 196 41.35 6.99 -17.97
C GLY A 196 40.11 7.81 -18.33
N GLY A 197 39.49 7.59 -19.50
CA GLY A 197 38.30 8.32 -19.93
C GLY A 197 36.98 7.85 -19.30
N LYS A 198 36.87 6.57 -18.95
CA LYS A 198 35.61 5.98 -18.45
C LYS A 198 35.32 6.35 -17.00
N LEU A 199 36.35 6.34 -16.15
CA LEU A 199 36.20 6.70 -14.73
C LEU A 199 35.89 8.19 -14.54
N GLY A 200 36.46 9.07 -15.37
CA GLY A 200 36.13 10.50 -15.40
C GLY A 200 34.67 10.75 -15.79
N ARG A 201 34.18 10.06 -16.82
CA ARG A 201 32.76 10.11 -17.21
C ARG A 201 31.84 9.61 -16.10
N LEU A 202 32.20 8.51 -15.43
CA LEU A 202 31.41 7.93 -14.34
C LEU A 202 31.33 8.87 -13.13
N LYS A 203 32.45 9.49 -12.74
CA LYS A 203 32.48 10.50 -11.67
C LYS A 203 31.65 11.74 -12.04
N SER A 204 31.68 12.17 -13.30
CA SER A 204 30.85 13.29 -13.78
C SER A 204 29.35 12.96 -13.79
N LEU A 205 28.98 11.72 -14.10
CA LEU A 205 27.59 11.25 -14.09
C LEU A 205 27.05 11.10 -12.66
N LEU A 206 27.84 10.51 -11.77
CA LEU A 206 27.51 10.42 -10.35
C LEU A 206 27.39 11.81 -9.71
N GLY A 207 28.29 12.74 -10.03
CA GLY A 207 28.20 14.12 -9.60
C GLY A 207 26.93 14.83 -10.07
N ARG A 208 26.51 14.62 -11.33
CA ARG A 208 25.24 15.18 -11.86
C ARG A 208 24.01 14.55 -11.21
N ILE A 209 24.02 13.24 -10.93
CA ILE A 209 22.90 12.55 -10.29
C ILE A 209 22.75 13.02 -8.84
N LEU A 210 23.84 13.15 -8.09
CA LEU A 210 23.82 13.64 -6.72
C LEU A 210 23.40 15.11 -6.65
N LYS A 211 23.87 15.96 -7.57
CA LYS A 211 23.48 17.37 -7.64
C LYS A 211 22.01 17.56 -8.03
N ARG A 212 21.46 16.73 -8.93
CA ARG A 212 20.02 16.73 -9.25
C ARG A 212 19.14 16.24 -8.10
N ARG A 213 19.63 15.35 -7.23
CA ARG A 213 18.87 14.85 -6.08
C ARG A 213 18.88 15.81 -4.89
N GLY A 214 19.95 16.59 -4.71
CA GLY A 214 20.00 17.64 -3.68
C GLY A 214 19.13 18.86 -4.01
N SER A 215 18.92 19.18 -5.30
CA SER A 215 18.06 20.29 -5.71
C SER A 215 16.56 20.02 -5.54
N ALA A 216 16.14 18.75 -5.43
CA ALA A 216 14.72 18.39 -5.26
C ALA A 216 14.25 18.51 -3.79
N ASP A 217 15.18 18.54 -2.83
CA ASP A 217 14.89 18.71 -1.40
C ASP A 217 14.84 20.19 -0.97
N SER A 218 15.29 21.13 -1.82
CA SER A 218 15.29 22.57 -1.51
C SER A 218 14.05 23.32 -2.05
N ALA A 219 13.13 22.62 -2.71
CA ALA A 219 11.92 23.19 -3.29
C ALA A 219 10.61 22.60 -2.70
N ARG A 220 10.68 21.99 -1.52
CA ARG A 220 9.52 21.54 -0.74
C ARG A 220 9.66 21.95 0.71
#